data_AF-A0A562PQ50-F1
#
_entry.id   AF-A0A562PQ50-F1
#
_cell.length_a   1.000
_cell.length_b   1.000
_cell.length_c   1.000
_cell.angle_alpha   90.00
_cell.angle_beta   90.00
_cell.angle_gamma   90.00
#
_symmetry.space_group_name_H-M   'P 1'
#
loop_
_entity.id
_entity.type
_entity.pdbx_description
1 polymer ?
#
loop_
_entity_poly.entity_id
_entity_poly.type
_entity_poly.pdbx_seq_one_letter_code
_entity_poly.pdbx_strand_id
1 'polypeptide(L)'
;MKVLFMCTHNRCRSILSEAMFNHFAPEGFEAVSSGSQPSGQVSPLTLEALNRAGITTKGLYSKSSDVFADLPPDIVITVCDRAAGEACPVYFGPAIKAHWGLEDPSALQASDDEVKKAFESTLKIIERRVHAFLALPFKQLNPDELKAALADIGRL
;
A
#
# COMPACT_ATOMS: atom_id res chain seq x y z
N MET A 1 -0.17 5.67 15.01
CA MET A 1 -1.07 5.56 13.86
C MET A 1 -0.63 4.39 13.01
N LYS A 2 -1.48 3.38 12.89
CA LYS A 2 -1.25 2.17 12.11
C LYS A 2 -2.05 2.21 10.81
N VAL A 3 -1.36 2.05 9.69
CA VAL A 3 -1.94 2.06 8.34
C VAL A 3 -1.84 0.68 7.73
N LEU A 4 -2.95 0.12 7.27
CA LEU A 4 -3.00 -1.17 6.60
C LEU A 4 -3.19 -0.99 5.09
N PHE A 5 -2.20 -1.40 4.29
CA PHE A 5 -2.31 -1.50 2.84
C PHE A 5 -2.83 -2.87 2.42
N MET A 6 -3.97 -2.92 1.73
CA MET A 6 -4.60 -4.17 1.31
C MET A 6 -4.63 -4.32 -0.21
N CYS A 7 -4.22 -5.50 -0.69
CA CYS A 7 -4.52 -5.94 -2.06
C CYS A 7 -5.05 -7.38 -2.04
N THR A 8 -5.10 -8.05 -3.19
CA THR A 8 -5.56 -9.45 -3.26
C THR A 8 -4.53 -10.40 -2.67
N HIS A 9 -3.31 -10.41 -3.21
CA HIS A 9 -2.31 -11.46 -2.92
C HIS A 9 -1.24 -11.08 -1.89
N ASN A 10 -1.17 -9.81 -1.48
CA ASN A 10 -0.09 -9.30 -0.61
C ASN A 10 1.32 -9.72 -1.05
N ARG A 11 1.61 -9.44 -2.32
CA ARG A 11 2.84 -9.88 -2.99
C ARG A 11 3.61 -8.75 -3.67
N CYS A 12 2.88 -7.73 -4.13
CA CYS A 12 3.40 -6.65 -4.95
C CYS A 12 3.00 -5.28 -4.38
N ARG A 13 1.93 -4.66 -4.91
CA ARG A 13 1.50 -3.28 -4.60
C ARG A 13 1.37 -2.96 -3.11
N SER A 14 0.75 -3.83 -2.32
CA SER A 14 0.61 -3.56 -0.87
C SER A 14 1.94 -3.69 -0.11
N ILE A 15 2.85 -4.55 -0.56
CA ILE A 15 4.21 -4.68 0.00
C ILE A 15 5.07 -3.46 -0.38
N LEU A 16 4.99 -3.00 -1.64
CA LEU A 16 5.64 -1.76 -2.08
C LEU A 16 5.16 -0.58 -1.23
N SER A 17 3.85 -0.52 -0.96
CA SER A 17 3.23 0.54 -0.16
C SER A 17 3.66 0.49 1.31
N GLU A 18 3.66 -0.68 1.94
CA GLU A 18 4.16 -0.87 3.32
C GLU A 18 5.61 -0.40 3.44
N ALA A 19 6.49 -0.88 2.55
CA ALA A 19 7.91 -0.59 2.63
C ALA A 19 8.22 0.89 2.35
N MET A 20 7.60 1.48 1.32
CA MET A 20 7.75 2.90 1.00
C MET A 20 7.25 3.80 2.13
N PHE A 21 6.09 3.47 2.70
CA PHE A 21 5.56 4.23 3.83
C PHE A 21 6.51 4.21 5.02
N ASN A 22 6.96 3.02 5.43
CA ASN A 22 7.84 2.85 6.58
C ASN A 22 9.23 3.45 6.37
N HIS A 23 9.67 3.62 5.11
CA HIS A 23 10.93 4.31 4.81
C HIS A 23 10.90 5.80 5.20
N PHE A 24 9.73 6.44 5.08
CA PHE A 24 9.56 7.87 5.38
C PHE A 24 8.77 8.14 6.68
N ALA A 25 8.23 7.10 7.32
CA ALA A 25 7.38 7.23 8.49
C ALA A 25 8.15 7.87 9.67
N PRO A 26 7.65 8.97 10.26
CA PRO A 26 8.17 9.48 11.51
C PRO A 26 7.75 8.58 12.68
N GLU A 27 8.33 8.84 13.86
CA GLU A 27 7.93 8.16 15.09
C GLU A 27 6.41 8.24 15.33
N GLY A 28 5.82 7.12 15.75
CA GLY A 28 4.39 7.02 15.99
C GLY A 28 3.56 6.68 14.74
N PHE A 29 4.16 6.55 13.56
CA PHE A 29 3.52 6.02 12.36
C PHE A 29 4.11 4.66 11.99
N GLU A 30 3.25 3.73 11.58
CA GLU A 30 3.64 2.40 11.13
C GLU A 30 2.68 1.94 10.03
N ALA A 31 3.23 1.44 8.93
CA ALA A 31 2.46 0.72 7.93
C ALA A 31 2.66 -0.79 8.04
N VAL A 32 1.60 -1.51 7.75
CA VAL A 32 1.57 -2.95 7.53
C VAL A 32 0.78 -3.24 6.26
N SER A 33 0.91 -4.44 5.70
CA SER A 33 0.12 -4.86 4.54
C SER A 33 -0.51 -6.23 4.72
N SER A 34 -1.58 -6.48 3.97
CA SER A 34 -2.23 -7.78 3.90
C SER A 34 -2.88 -8.06 2.55
N GLY A 35 -3.38 -9.29 2.42
CA GLY A 35 -4.08 -9.81 1.26
C GLY A 35 -5.42 -10.41 1.68
N SER A 36 -6.44 -10.29 0.83
CA SER A 36 -7.68 -11.09 0.99
C SER A 36 -7.47 -12.57 0.63
N GLN A 37 -6.51 -12.84 -0.25
CA GLN A 37 -6.07 -14.17 -0.68
C GLN A 37 -4.53 -14.18 -0.73
N PRO A 38 -3.85 -14.06 0.42
CA PRO A 38 -2.40 -13.89 0.45
C PRO A 38 -1.68 -15.06 -0.22
N SER A 39 -0.69 -14.77 -1.07
CA SER A 39 0.06 -15.81 -1.79
C SER A 39 1.05 -16.58 -0.91
N GLY A 40 1.28 -16.12 0.32
CA GLY A 40 2.26 -16.71 1.25
C GLY A 40 3.72 -16.36 0.92
N GLN A 41 3.97 -15.65 -0.17
CA GLN A 41 5.31 -15.23 -0.60
C GLN A 41 5.28 -13.83 -1.23
N VAL A 42 6.32 -13.04 -0.99
CA VAL A 42 6.54 -11.74 -1.64
C VAL A 42 7.16 -11.95 -3.03
N SER A 43 6.84 -11.09 -4.01
CA SER A 43 7.43 -11.20 -5.34
C SER A 43 8.93 -10.90 -5.30
N PRO A 44 9.79 -11.71 -5.95
CA PRO A 44 11.19 -11.35 -6.14
C PRO A 44 11.35 -9.97 -6.81
N LEU A 45 10.52 -9.64 -7.80
CA LEU A 45 10.54 -8.34 -8.49
C LEU A 45 10.20 -7.17 -7.54
N THR A 46 9.30 -7.38 -6.59
CA THR A 46 8.99 -6.39 -5.53
C THR A 46 10.21 -6.13 -4.67
N LEU A 47 10.88 -7.20 -4.22
CA LEU A 47 12.07 -7.09 -3.38
C LEU A 47 13.23 -6.43 -4.15
N GLU A 48 13.41 -6.77 -5.42
CA GLU A 48 14.40 -6.16 -6.30
C GLU A 48 14.15 -4.66 -6.49
N ALA A 49 12.90 -4.26 -6.77
CA ALA A 49 12.54 -2.86 -6.94
C ALA A 49 12.80 -2.04 -5.66
N LEU A 50 12.43 -2.57 -4.49
CA LEU A 50 12.68 -1.92 -3.19
C LEU A 50 14.18 -1.78 -2.92
N ASN A 51 14.96 -2.85 -3.14
CA ASN A 51 16.41 -2.81 -2.95
C ASN A 51 17.08 -1.77 -3.87
N ARG A 52 16.64 -1.67 -5.14
CA ARG A 52 17.14 -0.65 -6.08
C ARG A 52 16.81 0.78 -5.65
N ALA A 53 15.65 0.97 -5.02
CA ALA A 53 15.25 2.25 -4.45
C ALA A 53 15.94 2.56 -3.10
N GLY A 54 16.79 1.66 -2.58
CA GLY A 54 17.43 1.83 -1.28
C GLY A 54 16.49 1.62 -0.08
N ILE A 55 15.35 0.96 -0.30
CA ILE A 55 14.33 0.70 0.73
C ILE A 55 14.55 -0.69 1.32
N THR A 56 14.54 -0.77 2.65
CA THR A 56 14.70 -2.04 3.37
C THR A 56 13.56 -3.00 3.08
N THR A 57 13.91 -4.27 2.89
CA THR A 57 12.96 -5.38 2.72
C THR A 57 12.81 -6.25 3.97
N LYS A 58 13.48 -5.87 5.06
CA LYS A 58 13.49 -6.63 6.31
C LYS A 58 12.09 -6.72 6.91
N GLY A 59 11.65 -7.94 7.22
CA GLY A 59 10.37 -8.19 7.89
C GLY A 59 9.14 -8.15 6.96
N LEU A 60 9.32 -7.95 5.66
CA LEU A 60 8.22 -8.04 4.70
C LEU A 60 7.83 -9.50 4.46
N TYR A 61 6.54 -9.80 4.57
CA TYR A 61 5.97 -11.11 4.27
C TYR A 61 4.50 -11.01 3.88
N SER A 62 4.03 -12.01 3.13
CA SER A 62 2.65 -12.11 2.67
C SER A 62 1.75 -12.70 3.77
N LYS A 63 0.65 -12.02 4.10
CA LYS A 63 -0.22 -12.35 5.24
C LYS A 63 -1.69 -11.96 5.01
N SER A 64 -2.61 -12.66 5.69
CA SER A 64 -4.04 -12.30 5.74
C SER A 64 -4.25 -11.07 6.64
N SER A 65 -5.36 -10.34 6.45
CA SER A 65 -5.77 -9.31 7.40
C SER A 65 -6.14 -9.83 8.79
N ASP A 66 -6.40 -11.14 8.93
CA ASP A 66 -6.83 -11.74 10.19
C ASP A 66 -5.80 -11.57 11.31
N VAL A 67 -4.52 -11.42 10.95
CA VAL A 67 -3.43 -11.14 11.92
C VAL A 67 -3.60 -9.80 12.64
N PHE A 68 -4.50 -8.92 12.16
CA PHE A 68 -4.80 -7.62 12.74
C PHE A 68 -6.17 -7.57 13.41
N ALA A 69 -6.83 -8.71 13.63
CA ALA A 69 -8.13 -8.77 14.29
C ALA A 69 -8.09 -8.20 15.72
N ASP A 70 -7.06 -8.55 16.48
CA ASP A 70 -6.89 -8.12 17.88
C ASP A 70 -6.26 -6.73 18.03
N LEU A 71 -5.63 -6.23 16.97
CA LEU A 71 -4.96 -4.92 16.95
C LEU A 71 -5.30 -4.19 15.64
N PRO A 72 -6.52 -3.65 15.54
CA PRO A 72 -7.02 -3.07 14.30
C PRO A 72 -6.20 -1.82 13.90
N PRO A 73 -6.00 -1.58 12.60
CA PRO A 73 -5.39 -0.35 12.10
C PRO A 73 -6.33 0.85 12.29
N ASP A 74 -5.76 2.04 12.31
CA ASP A 74 -6.52 3.29 12.30
C ASP A 74 -7.08 3.58 10.90
N ILE A 75 -6.29 3.27 9.87
CA ILE A 75 -6.58 3.55 8.46
C ILE A 75 -6.33 2.31 7.61
N VAL A 76 -7.22 2.04 6.67
CA VAL A 76 -7.08 0.99 5.66
C VAL A 76 -7.09 1.60 4.27
N ILE A 77 -6.05 1.29 3.49
CA ILE A 77 -5.89 1.74 2.11
C ILE A 77 -5.89 0.52 1.20
N THR A 78 -6.89 0.42 0.34
CA THR A 78 -6.93 -0.62 -0.71
C THR A 78 -6.18 -0.15 -1.95
N VAL A 79 -5.34 -1.00 -2.53
CA VAL A 79 -4.45 -0.64 -3.66
C VAL A 79 -4.64 -1.47 -4.93
N CYS A 80 -5.71 -2.27 -4.97
CA CYS A 80 -6.21 -2.98 -6.16
C CYS A 80 -6.44 -2.01 -7.33
N ASP A 81 -6.35 -2.51 -8.55
CA ASP A 81 -6.70 -1.74 -9.74
C ASP A 81 -8.18 -1.97 -10.10
N ARG A 82 -9.06 -1.14 -9.53
CA ARG A 82 -10.48 -1.19 -9.87
C ARG A 82 -10.75 -0.88 -11.34
N ALA A 83 -9.93 -0.04 -11.97
CA ALA A 83 -10.12 0.34 -13.36
C ALA A 83 -9.84 -0.86 -14.29
N ALA A 84 -8.91 -1.73 -13.90
CA ALA A 84 -8.67 -3.02 -14.54
C ALA A 84 -9.67 -4.13 -14.14
N GLY A 85 -10.70 -3.81 -13.35
CA GLY A 85 -11.73 -4.76 -12.93
C GLY A 85 -11.32 -5.69 -11.78
N GLU A 86 -10.25 -5.37 -11.04
CA GLU A 86 -9.84 -6.19 -9.91
C GLU A 86 -10.84 -6.12 -8.76
N ALA A 87 -11.19 -7.28 -8.20
CA ALA A 87 -11.97 -7.36 -6.98
C ALA A 87 -11.16 -6.77 -5.82
N CYS A 88 -11.69 -5.70 -5.21
CA CYS A 88 -11.02 -5.07 -4.09
C CYS A 88 -11.31 -5.79 -2.77
N PRO A 89 -10.28 -6.00 -1.93
CA PRO A 89 -10.48 -6.58 -0.62
C PRO A 89 -11.37 -5.66 0.24
N VAL A 90 -12.23 -6.27 1.05
CA VAL A 90 -13.12 -5.57 1.98
C VAL A 90 -12.58 -5.72 3.39
N TYR A 91 -12.49 -4.60 4.11
CA TYR A 91 -12.16 -4.58 5.53
C TYR A 91 -13.39 -4.21 6.37
N PHE A 92 -13.78 -5.10 7.29
CA PHE A 92 -14.99 -4.97 8.08
C PHE A 92 -14.82 -4.22 9.41
N GLY A 93 -13.58 -3.95 9.84
CA GLY A 93 -13.31 -3.23 11.09
C GLY A 93 -13.61 -1.72 11.02
N PRO A 94 -13.46 -1.01 12.16
CA PRO A 94 -13.88 0.39 12.33
C PRO A 94 -12.97 1.42 11.65
N ALA A 95 -11.87 0.98 11.04
CA ALA A 95 -10.87 1.85 10.42
C ALA A 95 -11.46 2.78 9.35
N ILE A 96 -10.89 3.98 9.24
CA ILE A 96 -11.15 4.88 8.12
C ILE A 96 -10.61 4.23 6.85
N LYS A 97 -11.42 4.20 5.78
CA LYS A 97 -11.14 3.47 4.54
C LYS A 97 -10.93 4.42 3.37
N ALA A 98 -9.87 4.16 2.61
CA ALA A 98 -9.57 4.85 1.35
C ALA A 98 -9.13 3.85 0.26
N HIS A 99 -9.07 4.35 -0.98
CA HIS A 99 -8.65 3.56 -2.14
C HIS A 99 -7.61 4.33 -2.95
N TRP A 100 -6.41 3.77 -3.05
CA TRP A 100 -5.30 4.31 -3.83
C TRP A 100 -4.98 3.31 -4.93
N GLY A 101 -5.78 3.31 -5.99
CA GLY A 101 -5.63 2.38 -7.11
C GLY A 101 -4.22 2.46 -7.70
N LEU A 102 -3.62 1.30 -7.93
CA LEU A 102 -2.30 1.13 -8.54
C LEU A 102 -2.40 0.02 -9.59
N GLU A 103 -1.96 0.31 -10.80
CA GLU A 103 -1.72 -0.71 -11.83
C GLU A 103 -0.76 -1.77 -11.29
N ASP A 104 -0.96 -3.04 -11.65
CA ASP A 104 -0.06 -4.12 -11.21
C ASP A 104 1.17 -4.20 -12.13
N PRO A 105 2.35 -3.72 -11.70
CA PRO A 105 3.54 -3.79 -12.54
C PRO A 105 4.00 -5.24 -12.78
N SER A 106 3.53 -6.20 -11.97
CA SER A 106 3.88 -7.62 -12.12
C SER A 106 2.99 -8.37 -13.10
N ALA A 107 1.87 -7.79 -13.53
CA ALA A 107 0.96 -8.38 -14.52
C ALA A 107 1.27 -7.95 -15.96
N LEU A 108 2.24 -7.05 -16.16
CA LEU A 108 2.62 -6.56 -17.48
C LEU A 108 3.28 -7.67 -18.31
N GLN A 109 2.70 -7.95 -19.48
CA GLN A 109 3.28 -8.82 -20.49
C GLN A 109 4.22 -8.01 -21.38
N ALA A 110 5.39 -7.67 -20.86
CA ALA A 110 6.36 -6.79 -21.48
C ALA A 110 7.79 -7.30 -21.27
N SER A 111 8.78 -6.64 -21.85
CA SER A 111 10.19 -6.96 -21.59
C SER A 111 10.58 -6.68 -20.14
N ASP A 112 11.64 -7.34 -19.66
CA ASP A 112 12.16 -7.14 -18.29
C ASP A 112 12.42 -5.65 -17.98
N ASP A 113 12.90 -4.88 -18.94
CA ASP A 113 13.19 -3.46 -18.76
C ASP A 113 11.94 -2.60 -18.69
N GLU A 114 10.87 -2.97 -19.41
CA GLU A 114 9.56 -2.32 -19.28
C GLU A 114 8.92 -2.65 -17.94
N VAL A 115 9.00 -3.90 -17.49
CA VAL A 115 8.52 -4.31 -16.17
C VAL A 115 9.25 -3.53 -15.07
N LYS A 116 10.58 -3.43 -15.13
CA LYS A 116 11.38 -2.63 -14.16
C LYS A 116 10.94 -1.17 -14.13
N LYS A 117 10.75 -0.54 -15.30
CA LYS A 117 10.26 0.85 -15.41
C LYS A 117 8.86 1.00 -14.82
N ALA A 118 8.00 0.01 -14.96
CA ALA A 118 6.68 0.00 -14.35
C ALA A 118 6.77 -0.05 -12.81
N PHE A 119 7.63 -0.91 -12.25
CA PHE A 119 7.90 -0.92 -10.80
C PHE A 119 8.42 0.43 -10.29
N GLU A 120 9.36 1.05 -11.00
CA GLU A 120 9.88 2.38 -10.66
C GLU A 120 8.77 3.46 -10.72
N SER A 121 7.91 3.39 -11.73
CA SER A 121 6.78 4.32 -11.87
C SER A 121 5.76 4.15 -10.75
N THR A 122 5.42 2.90 -10.41
CA THR A 122 4.55 2.57 -9.28
C THR A 122 5.14 3.07 -7.96
N LEU A 123 6.45 2.89 -7.72
CA LEU A 123 7.12 3.41 -6.53
C LEU A 123 7.04 4.94 -6.44
N LYS A 124 7.25 5.68 -7.55
CA LYS A 124 7.11 7.14 -7.57
C LYS A 124 5.69 7.61 -7.23
N ILE A 125 4.67 6.91 -7.73
CA ILE A 125 3.27 7.20 -7.39
C ILE A 125 3.05 6.98 -5.88
N ILE A 126 3.50 5.84 -5.35
CA ILE A 126 3.36 5.52 -3.92
C ILE A 126 4.09 6.57 -3.07
N GLU A 127 5.33 6.90 -3.39
CA GLU A 127 6.15 7.90 -2.68
C GLU A 127 5.44 9.26 -2.61
N ARG A 128 4.92 9.75 -3.74
CA ARG A 128 4.15 11.00 -3.79
C ARG A 128 2.93 10.96 -2.86
N ARG A 129 2.20 9.85 -2.86
CA ARG A 129 1.01 9.65 -2.01
C ARG A 129 1.38 9.54 -0.53
N VAL A 130 2.47 8.85 -0.21
CA VAL A 130 3.01 8.72 1.14
C VAL A 130 3.42 10.09 1.68
N HIS A 131 4.14 10.89 0.91
CA HIS A 131 4.51 12.25 1.33
C HIS A 131 3.27 13.13 1.57
N ALA A 132 2.27 13.08 0.68
CA ALA A 132 1.03 13.82 0.87
C ALA A 132 0.26 13.36 2.13
N PHE A 133 0.24 12.05 2.40
CA PHE A 133 -0.37 11.49 3.61
C PHE A 133 0.34 11.95 4.88
N LEU A 134 1.67 11.85 4.93
CA LEU A 134 2.46 12.23 6.11
C LEU A 134 2.39 13.74 6.39
N ALA A 135 2.07 14.55 5.38
CA ALA A 135 1.85 15.98 5.51
C ALA A 135 0.43 16.36 5.99
N LEU A 136 -0.50 15.40 6.13
CA LEU A 136 -1.86 15.70 6.58
C LEU A 136 -1.89 16.25 8.02
N PRO A 137 -2.71 17.29 8.29
CA PRO A 137 -2.88 17.82 9.64
C PRO A 137 -3.85 16.96 10.46
N PHE A 138 -3.48 15.71 10.78
CA PHE A 138 -4.37 14.71 11.42
C PHE A 138 -5.10 15.19 12.68
N LYS A 139 -4.52 16.12 13.45
CA LYS A 139 -5.14 16.67 14.67
C LYS A 139 -6.29 17.65 14.39
N GLN A 140 -6.40 18.16 13.17
CA GLN A 140 -7.37 19.18 12.76
C GLN A 140 -8.51 18.59 11.93
N LEU A 141 -8.31 17.39 11.37
CA LEU A 141 -9.29 16.74 10.49
C LEU A 141 -10.26 15.90 11.32
N ASN A 142 -11.56 16.10 11.10
CA ASN A 142 -12.57 15.16 11.56
C ASN A 142 -12.57 13.89 10.67
N PRO A 143 -13.29 12.81 11.04
CA PRO A 143 -13.29 11.57 10.28
C PRO A 143 -13.70 11.69 8.80
N ASP A 144 -14.67 12.55 8.48
CA ASP A 144 -15.15 12.74 7.10
C ASP A 144 -14.16 13.56 6.27
N GLU A 145 -13.56 14.60 6.87
CA GLU A 145 -12.49 15.39 6.24
C GLU A 145 -11.25 14.55 5.97
N LEU A 146 -10.87 13.70 6.94
CA LEU A 146 -9.75 12.78 6.77
C LEU A 146 -10.04 11.78 5.64
N LYS A 147 -11.26 11.22 5.58
CA LYS A 147 -11.66 10.33 4.49
C LYS A 147 -11.60 11.02 3.12
N ALA A 148 -12.05 12.27 3.03
CA ALA A 148 -11.98 13.06 1.80
C ALA A 148 -10.53 13.33 1.38
N ALA A 149 -9.68 13.77 2.31
CA ALA A 149 -8.26 14.02 2.07
C ALA A 149 -7.52 12.76 1.58
N LEU A 150 -7.79 11.60 2.20
CA LEU A 150 -7.24 10.33 1.76
C LEU A 150 -7.70 9.92 0.37
N ALA A 151 -8.94 10.22 -0.01
CA ALA A 151 -9.46 9.97 -1.35
C ALA A 151 -8.81 10.88 -2.40
N ASP A 152 -8.50 12.13 -2.05
CA ASP A 152 -7.80 13.07 -2.92
C ASP A 152 -6.34 12.67 -3.13
N ILE A 153 -5.67 12.20 -2.07
CA ILE A 153 -4.33 11.62 -2.19
C ILE A 153 -4.33 10.42 -3.15
N GLY A 154 -5.38 9.60 -3.13
CA GLY A 154 -5.52 8.46 -4.04
C GLY A 154 -5.58 8.83 -5.52
N ARG A 155 -5.80 10.11 -5.86
CA ARG A 155 -5.87 10.64 -7.23
C ARG A 155 -4.57 11.32 -7.70
N LEU A 156 -3.55 11.41 -6.83
CA LEU A 156 -2.21 11.88 -7.18
C LEU A 156 -1.42 10.83 -7.98
#